data_AF-A0A382TRY4-F1
#
_entry.id   AF-A0A382TRY4-F1
#
_cell.length_a   1.000
_cell.length_b   1.000
_cell.length_c   1.000
_cell.angle_alpha   90.00
_cell.angle_beta   90.00
_cell.angle_gamma   90.00
#
_symmetry.space_group_name_H-M   'P 1'
#
loop_
_entity.id
_entity.type
_entity.pdbx_description
1 polymer ?
#
loop_
_entity_poly.entity_id
_entity_poly.type
_entity_poly.pdbx_seq_one_letter_code
_entity_poly.pdbx_strand_id
1 'polypeptide(L)'
;MATWRSKTCLASALPFLAAAIVGLVQGKAETGSKTTTPKPEIFHWETGPGWFGERIKLPPGFSPTMSWKGIEEIRFAPGMFKADQPDFFSYALVFSLEPDAEVSPASLRKQILLYYQGLSSQVSTGKGRKVDVSKFTIDLKPAKNLSGFVPKQAKGSAAYLATLKWIEPFATGKPQDL
;
A
#
# COMPACT_ATOMS: atom_id res chain seq x y z
N MET A 1 27.31 42.78 -7.55
CA MET A 1 26.36 42.67 -8.69
C MET A 1 25.62 41.37 -8.54
N ALA A 2 24.30 41.21 -8.61
CA ALA A 2 23.17 42.13 -8.60
C ALA A 2 22.03 41.35 -7.93
N THR A 3 21.42 41.92 -6.90
CA THR A 3 20.21 41.42 -6.24
C THR A 3 18.99 41.96 -6.96
N TRP A 4 18.09 41.12 -7.44
CA TRP A 4 16.80 41.54 -8.01
C TRP A 4 15.69 41.42 -6.96
N ARG A 5 15.04 42.56 -6.66
CA ARG A 5 13.79 42.68 -5.88
C ARG A 5 12.70 43.24 -6.77
N SER A 6 11.46 42.72 -6.63
CA SER A 6 10.18 43.45 -6.57
C SER A 6 9.04 42.43 -6.75
N LYS A 7 8.13 42.22 -5.79
CA LYS A 7 6.97 43.06 -5.39
C LYS A 7 6.06 43.38 -6.60
N THR A 8 4.82 42.87 -6.62
CA THR A 8 3.60 43.64 -6.26
C THR A 8 2.32 42.79 -6.31
N CYS A 9 1.44 43.05 -5.33
CA CYS A 9 0.03 42.67 -5.24
C CYS A 9 -0.80 43.13 -6.44
N LEU A 10 -1.94 42.47 -6.65
CA LEU A 10 -3.21 43.16 -6.94
C LEU A 10 -4.39 42.25 -6.59
N ALA A 11 -5.09 42.64 -5.52
CA ALA A 11 -6.47 42.26 -5.26
C ALA A 11 -7.38 43.08 -6.18
N SER A 12 -8.42 42.47 -6.73
CA SER A 12 -9.57 43.18 -7.26
C SER A 12 -10.85 42.55 -6.72
N ALA A 13 -11.58 43.36 -5.97
CA ALA A 13 -12.96 43.16 -5.56
C ALA A 13 -13.87 44.09 -6.39
N LEU A 14 -15.18 43.92 -6.19
CA LEU A 14 -16.34 44.77 -6.55
C LEU A 14 -17.14 44.37 -7.83
N PRO A 15 -18.45 44.68 -7.92
CA PRO A 15 -19.48 44.50 -6.88
C PRO A 15 -20.93 44.20 -7.39
N PHE A 16 -21.85 44.00 -6.43
CA PHE A 16 -23.30 44.30 -6.41
C PHE A 16 -24.22 43.90 -7.58
N LEU A 17 -25.21 43.05 -7.28
CA LEU A 17 -26.63 43.42 -7.47
C LEU A 17 -27.54 42.65 -6.51
N ALA A 18 -28.37 43.41 -5.78
CA ALA A 18 -29.41 42.90 -4.91
C ALA A 18 -30.69 42.63 -5.70
N ALA A 19 -31.40 41.54 -5.39
CA ALA A 19 -32.83 41.43 -5.59
C ALA A 19 -33.40 40.47 -4.53
N ALA A 20 -34.18 41.02 -3.61
CA ALA A 20 -35.02 40.27 -2.70
C ALA A 20 -36.25 39.77 -3.47
N ILE A 21 -36.53 38.47 -3.41
CA ILE A 21 -37.86 37.92 -3.66
C ILE A 21 -38.17 37.00 -2.48
N VAL A 22 -39.09 37.46 -1.64
CA VAL A 22 -39.79 36.63 -0.65
C VAL A 22 -40.79 35.80 -1.44
N GLY A 23 -40.53 34.50 -1.54
CA GLY A 23 -41.45 33.50 -2.09
C GLY A 23 -41.67 32.41 -1.06
N LEU A 24 -42.80 32.48 -0.37
CA LEU A 24 -43.35 31.42 0.45
C LEU A 24 -43.71 30.24 -0.48
N VAL A 25 -43.18 29.02 -0.27
CA VAL A 25 -43.84 27.75 -0.61
C VAL A 25 -43.02 26.55 -0.10
N GLN A 26 -43.68 25.81 0.79
CA GLN A 26 -43.64 24.36 1.05
C GLN A 26 -42.34 23.74 1.59
N GLY A 27 -42.43 23.38 2.88
CA GLY A 27 -41.54 22.41 3.50
C GLY A 27 -41.59 21.09 2.75
N LYS A 28 -40.45 20.75 2.14
CA LYS A 28 -40.11 19.40 1.72
C LYS A 28 -39.31 18.80 2.85
N ALA A 29 -39.79 17.68 3.40
CA ALA A 29 -39.07 16.92 4.42
C ALA A 29 -37.66 16.61 3.89
N GLU A 30 -36.66 17.29 4.45
CA GLU A 30 -35.28 16.86 4.36
C GLU A 30 -35.19 15.56 5.15
N THR A 31 -35.30 14.43 4.46
CA THR A 31 -34.70 13.20 4.93
C THR A 31 -33.20 13.45 4.99
N GLY A 32 -32.76 13.94 6.15
CA GLY A 32 -31.36 13.99 6.53
C GLY A 32 -30.83 12.57 6.51
N SER A 33 -30.32 12.15 5.35
CA SER A 33 -29.39 11.04 5.29
C SER A 33 -28.16 11.52 6.04
N LYS A 34 -28.03 11.12 7.31
CA LYS A 34 -26.74 11.10 7.99
C LYS A 34 -25.86 10.17 7.17
N THR A 35 -25.16 10.74 6.19
CA THR A 35 -23.99 10.11 5.58
C THR A 35 -22.98 10.01 6.70
N THR A 36 -23.04 8.91 7.44
CA THR A 36 -22.01 8.52 8.39
C THR A 36 -20.85 8.11 7.52
N THR A 37 -19.93 9.05 7.26
CA THR A 37 -18.62 8.73 6.71
C THR A 37 -18.07 7.58 7.55
N PRO A 38 -17.84 6.37 6.98
CA PRO A 38 -17.34 5.26 7.76
C PRO A 38 -16.02 5.72 8.40
N LYS A 39 -15.95 5.69 9.73
CA LYS A 39 -14.69 5.84 10.44
C LYS A 39 -13.74 4.78 9.84
N PRO A 40 -12.55 5.14 9.35
CA PRO A 40 -11.63 4.16 8.78
C PRO A 40 -11.41 3.07 9.82
N GLU A 41 -11.83 1.85 9.53
CA GLU A 41 -11.57 0.72 10.41
C GLU A 41 -10.07 0.47 10.38
N ILE A 42 -9.42 0.71 11.51
CA ILE A 42 -8.01 0.43 11.68
C ILE A 42 -7.94 -1.05 12.04
N PHE A 43 -7.62 -1.88 11.04
CA PHE A 43 -7.29 -3.27 11.26
C PHE A 43 -6.06 -3.33 12.19
N HIS A 44 -6.23 -3.90 13.38
CA HIS A 44 -5.12 -4.14 14.30
C HIS A 44 -5.02 -5.65 14.50
N TRP A 45 -3.80 -6.18 14.36
CA TRP A 45 -3.52 -7.58 14.57
C TRP A 45 -2.27 -7.71 15.45
N GLU A 46 -2.42 -8.53 16.48
CA GLU A 46 -1.41 -8.74 17.51
C GLU A 46 -0.20 -9.46 16.93
N THR A 47 0.98 -9.10 17.43
CA THR A 47 2.25 -9.74 17.07
C THR A 47 3.02 -10.09 18.34
N GLY A 48 3.99 -10.99 18.22
CA GLY A 48 4.84 -11.35 19.35
C GLY A 48 5.71 -10.18 19.83
N PRO A 49 6.35 -10.29 21.01
CA PRO A 49 7.25 -9.26 21.51
C PRO A 49 8.33 -8.89 20.49
N GLY A 50 8.59 -7.58 20.34
CA GLY A 50 9.64 -7.06 19.48
C GLY A 50 9.31 -6.96 17.98
N TRP A 51 8.14 -7.45 17.56
CA TRP A 51 7.64 -7.16 16.22
C TRP A 51 7.29 -5.67 16.11
N PHE A 52 7.55 -5.11 14.93
CA PHE A 52 7.29 -3.71 14.61
C PHE A 52 6.69 -3.63 13.21
N GLY A 53 6.16 -2.48 12.82
CA GLY A 53 5.48 -2.40 11.54
C GLY A 53 5.15 -1.01 11.05
N GLU A 54 4.63 -1.00 9.83
CA GLU A 54 4.29 0.20 9.09
C GLU A 54 2.92 0.04 8.43
N ARG A 55 2.36 1.19 8.04
CA ARG A 55 1.13 1.26 7.24
C ARG A 55 1.42 2.12 6.02
N ILE A 56 1.23 1.56 4.83
CA ILE A 56 1.64 2.16 3.56
C ILE A 56 0.40 2.29 2.66
N LYS A 57 0.24 3.43 1.99
CA LYS A 57 -0.80 3.59 0.97
C LYS A 57 -0.39 2.87 -0.31
N LEU A 58 -1.30 2.14 -0.92
CA LEU A 58 -1.11 1.53 -2.24
C LEU A 58 -1.54 2.48 -3.37
N PRO A 59 -0.78 2.55 -4.47
CA PRO A 59 0.52 1.90 -4.67
C PRO A 59 1.61 2.57 -3.81
N PRO A 60 2.60 1.82 -3.31
CA PRO A 60 3.70 2.40 -2.53
C PRO A 60 4.58 3.26 -3.43
N GLY A 61 5.24 4.27 -2.86
CA GLY A 61 6.08 5.21 -3.63
C GLY A 61 7.21 4.53 -4.43
N PHE A 62 7.69 3.37 -3.96
CA PHE A 62 8.70 2.58 -4.67
C PHE A 62 8.15 1.74 -5.82
N SER A 63 6.83 1.55 -5.92
CA SER A 63 6.19 0.77 -6.98
C SER A 63 4.93 1.46 -7.52
N PRO A 64 5.07 2.65 -8.15
CA PRO A 64 3.92 3.46 -8.59
C PRO A 64 3.14 2.86 -9.76
N THR A 65 3.69 1.83 -10.43
CA THR A 65 3.05 1.15 -11.57
C THR A 65 2.15 -0.01 -11.16
N MET A 66 2.10 -0.36 -9.86
CA MET A 66 1.10 -1.27 -9.33
C MET A 66 -0.31 -0.68 -9.54
N SER A 67 -1.26 -1.55 -9.86
CA SER A 67 -2.66 -1.15 -10.08
C SER A 67 -3.52 -1.29 -8.83
N TRP A 68 -3.05 -1.99 -7.81
CA TRP A 68 -3.77 -2.11 -6.55
C TRP A 68 -3.81 -0.78 -5.80
N LYS A 69 -4.98 -0.49 -5.23
CA LYS A 69 -5.26 0.65 -4.37
C LYS A 69 -5.79 0.17 -3.04
N GLY A 70 -5.53 0.93 -2.00
CA GLY A 70 -5.91 0.61 -0.63
C GLY A 70 -4.75 0.83 0.33
N ILE A 71 -4.65 -0.04 1.31
CA ILE A 71 -3.67 0.05 2.40
C ILE A 71 -2.93 -1.26 2.54
N GLU A 72 -1.61 -1.17 2.66
CA GLU A 72 -0.75 -2.21 3.18
C GLU A 72 -0.54 -2.00 4.67
N GLU A 73 -0.66 -3.08 5.44
CA GLU A 73 -0.12 -3.17 6.78
C GLU A 73 0.92 -4.28 6.83
N ILE A 74 2.12 -3.94 7.29
CA ILE A 74 3.23 -4.87 7.37
C ILE A 74 3.77 -4.94 8.79
N ARG A 75 4.16 -6.14 9.21
CA ARG A 75 4.79 -6.41 10.50
C ARG A 75 6.05 -7.22 10.27
N PHE A 76 7.16 -6.75 10.81
CA PHE A 76 8.49 -7.31 10.64
C PHE A 76 8.90 -8.07 11.90
N ALA A 77 9.50 -9.24 11.72
CA ALA A 77 10.16 -9.93 12.82
C ALA A 77 11.38 -9.13 13.31
N PRO A 78 11.79 -9.26 14.59
CA PRO A 78 12.91 -8.51 15.16
C PRO A 78 14.23 -8.58 14.36
N GLY A 79 14.50 -9.70 13.70
CA GLY A 79 15.70 -9.91 12.88
C GLY A 79 15.52 -9.69 11.37
N MET A 80 14.37 -9.21 10.90
CA MET A 80 14.05 -8.97 9.46
C MET A 80 15.22 -8.35 8.66
N PHE A 81 15.94 -7.38 9.23
CA PHE A 81 17.01 -6.64 8.57
C PHE A 81 18.44 -7.11 8.90
N LYS A 82 18.59 -8.23 9.61
CA LYS A 82 19.87 -8.74 10.11
C LYS A 82 20.14 -10.13 9.51
N ALA A 83 21.05 -10.20 8.54
CA ALA A 83 21.31 -11.42 7.77
C ALA A 83 21.84 -12.62 8.59
N ASP A 84 22.28 -12.38 9.83
CA ASP A 84 22.78 -13.39 10.76
C ASP A 84 21.71 -13.92 11.74
N GLN A 85 20.47 -13.43 11.66
CA GLN A 85 19.38 -13.84 12.55
C GLN A 85 18.53 -14.97 11.96
N PRO A 86 17.96 -15.85 12.81
CA PRO A 86 17.12 -16.96 12.35
C PRO A 86 15.80 -16.52 11.70
N ASP A 87 15.33 -15.32 12.04
CA ASP A 87 14.15 -14.66 11.48
C ASP A 87 14.52 -13.58 10.45
N PHE A 88 15.73 -13.67 9.87
CA PHE A 88 16.11 -12.82 8.75
C PHE A 88 15.07 -12.91 7.63
N PHE A 89 14.70 -11.75 7.10
CA PHE A 89 13.71 -11.63 6.02
C PHE A 89 12.33 -12.26 6.34
N SER A 90 11.97 -12.34 7.63
CA SER A 90 10.66 -12.82 8.08
C SER A 90 9.72 -11.68 8.45
N TYR A 91 8.51 -11.70 7.89
CA TYR A 91 7.50 -10.68 8.10
C TYR A 91 6.14 -11.20 7.64
N ALA A 92 5.08 -10.47 7.98
CA ALA A 92 3.75 -10.72 7.45
C ALA A 92 3.10 -9.41 7.02
N LEU A 93 2.37 -9.46 5.91
CA LEU A 93 1.81 -8.32 5.22
C LEU A 93 0.33 -8.57 4.89
N VAL A 94 -0.48 -7.53 5.01
CA VAL A 94 -1.91 -7.56 4.69
C VAL A 94 -2.20 -6.40 3.75
N PHE A 95 -2.73 -6.72 2.57
CA PHE A 95 -3.26 -5.72 1.64
C PHE A 95 -4.78 -5.63 1.81
N SER A 96 -5.25 -4.52 2.38
CA SER A 96 -6.66 -4.14 2.38
C SER A 96 -6.97 -3.36 1.11
N LEU A 97 -7.44 -4.06 0.09
CA LEU A 97 -7.66 -3.53 -1.25
C LEU A 97 -9.05 -2.89 -1.40
N GLU A 98 -9.19 -1.98 -2.37
CA GLU A 98 -10.50 -1.49 -2.82
C GLU A 98 -11.35 -2.64 -3.39
N PRO A 99 -12.71 -2.59 -3.31
CA PRO A 99 -13.58 -3.72 -3.63
C PRO A 99 -13.49 -4.26 -5.06
N ASP A 100 -13.05 -3.44 -6.02
CA ASP A 100 -12.90 -3.76 -7.44
C ASP A 100 -11.49 -4.23 -7.81
N ALA A 101 -10.61 -4.41 -6.82
CA ALA A 101 -9.25 -4.87 -7.07
C ALA A 101 -9.25 -6.28 -7.67
N GLU A 102 -8.61 -6.40 -8.83
CA GLU A 102 -8.41 -7.69 -9.49
C GLU A 102 -7.38 -8.54 -8.72
N VAL A 103 -7.82 -9.67 -8.19
CA VAL A 103 -7.04 -10.59 -7.32
C VAL A 103 -6.92 -12.02 -7.88
N SER A 104 -7.15 -12.21 -9.19
CA SER A 104 -6.84 -13.49 -9.84
C SER A 104 -5.36 -13.87 -9.67
N PRO A 105 -5.00 -15.17 -9.83
CA PRO A 105 -3.61 -15.62 -9.76
C PRO A 105 -2.64 -14.86 -10.67
N ALA A 106 -3.11 -14.48 -11.86
CA ALA A 106 -2.31 -13.69 -12.82
C ALA A 106 -2.05 -12.28 -12.28
N SER A 107 -3.05 -11.64 -11.68
CA SER A 107 -2.90 -10.33 -11.04
C SER A 107 -2.02 -10.42 -9.79
N LEU A 108 -2.24 -11.39 -8.90
CA LEU A 108 -1.39 -11.64 -7.73
C LEU A 108 0.09 -11.76 -8.14
N ARG A 109 0.39 -12.62 -9.12
CA ARG A 109 1.74 -12.78 -9.67
C ARG A 109 2.32 -11.46 -10.15
N LYS A 110 1.56 -10.69 -10.94
CA LYS A 110 2.00 -9.41 -11.50
C LYS A 110 2.24 -8.35 -10.42
N GLN A 111 1.26 -8.12 -9.55
CA GLN A 111 1.31 -7.04 -8.56
C GLN A 111 2.38 -7.29 -7.49
N ILE A 112 2.51 -8.53 -7.03
CA ILE A 112 3.57 -8.90 -6.09
C ILE A 112 4.95 -8.75 -6.76
N LEU A 113 5.13 -9.18 -8.01
CA LEU A 113 6.40 -8.99 -8.71
C LEU A 113 6.77 -7.49 -8.83
N LEU A 114 5.81 -6.64 -9.24
CA LEU A 114 6.02 -5.19 -9.31
C LEU A 114 6.40 -4.59 -7.95
N TYR A 115 5.78 -5.05 -6.86
CA TYR A 115 6.11 -4.62 -5.50
C TYR A 115 7.59 -4.86 -5.18
N TYR A 116 8.09 -6.08 -5.36
CA TYR A 116 9.47 -6.42 -5.02
C TYR A 116 10.50 -5.85 -5.99
N GLN A 117 10.15 -5.71 -7.28
CA GLN A 117 11.00 -5.01 -8.25
C GLN A 117 11.21 -3.55 -7.83
N GLY A 118 10.12 -2.85 -7.50
CA GLY A 118 10.17 -1.48 -7.02
C GLY A 118 10.97 -1.33 -5.72
N LEU A 119 10.67 -2.18 -4.74
CA LEU A 119 11.34 -2.20 -3.44
C LEU A 119 12.84 -2.43 -3.57
N SER A 120 13.23 -3.49 -4.28
CA SER A 120 14.65 -3.83 -4.46
C SER A 120 15.40 -2.75 -5.23
N SER A 121 14.78 -2.17 -6.25
CA SER A 121 15.36 -1.07 -7.02
C SER A 121 15.64 0.12 -6.13
N GLN A 122 14.61 0.66 -5.46
CA GLN A 122 14.72 1.87 -4.67
C GLN A 122 15.72 1.72 -3.50
N VAL A 123 15.60 0.64 -2.73
CA VAL A 123 16.47 0.42 -1.57
C VAL A 123 17.91 0.16 -2.00
N SER A 124 18.14 -0.56 -3.10
CA SER A 124 19.50 -0.80 -3.60
C SER A 124 20.15 0.44 -4.17
N THR A 125 19.42 1.27 -4.91
CA THR A 125 19.92 2.58 -5.38
C THR A 125 20.29 3.48 -4.21
N GLY A 126 19.47 3.53 -3.15
CA GLY A 126 19.79 4.28 -1.92
C GLY A 126 21.08 3.80 -1.23
N LYS A 127 21.51 2.56 -1.49
CA LYS A 127 22.77 1.96 -1.02
C LYS A 127 23.89 1.98 -2.06
N GLY A 128 23.72 2.70 -3.19
CA GLY A 128 24.73 2.80 -4.24
C GLY A 128 24.91 1.54 -5.10
N ARG A 129 23.96 0.59 -5.05
CA ARG A 129 24.00 -0.66 -5.83
C ARG A 129 23.07 -0.58 -7.03
N LYS A 130 23.51 -1.16 -8.14
CA LYS A 130 22.67 -1.38 -9.34
C LYS A 130 22.11 -2.80 -9.29
N VAL A 131 20.80 -2.92 -9.49
CA VAL A 131 20.10 -4.20 -9.53
C VAL A 131 19.31 -4.30 -10.82
N ASP A 132 19.46 -5.41 -11.53
CA ASP A 132 18.68 -5.73 -12.72
C ASP A 132 17.40 -6.45 -12.30
N VAL A 133 16.37 -5.67 -11.98
CA VAL A 133 15.07 -6.17 -11.49
C VAL A 133 14.27 -6.92 -12.55
N SER A 134 14.66 -6.82 -13.83
CA SER A 134 14.01 -7.54 -14.93
C SER A 134 14.21 -9.06 -14.85
N LYS A 135 15.25 -9.50 -14.11
CA LYS A 135 15.55 -10.92 -13.86
C LYS A 135 14.72 -11.52 -12.73
N PHE A 136 13.92 -10.72 -12.03
CA PHE A 136 13.13 -11.22 -10.91
C PHE A 136 11.99 -12.08 -11.45
N THR A 137 11.71 -13.18 -10.75
CA THR A 137 10.62 -14.09 -11.12
C THR A 137 9.90 -14.52 -9.86
N ILE A 138 8.59 -14.67 -9.94
CA ILE A 138 7.79 -15.24 -8.86
C ILE A 138 7.04 -16.44 -9.40
N ASP A 139 7.19 -17.60 -8.77
CA ASP A 139 6.36 -18.76 -9.05
C ASP A 139 5.21 -18.83 -8.03
N LEU A 140 4.02 -19.24 -8.48
CA LEU A 140 2.82 -19.26 -7.63
C LEU A 140 2.11 -20.61 -7.79
N LYS A 141 1.94 -21.33 -6.68
CA LYS A 141 1.27 -22.63 -6.65
C LYS A 141 0.10 -22.61 -5.69
N PRO A 142 -1.07 -23.17 -6.03
CA PRO A 142 -2.15 -23.35 -5.06
C PRO A 142 -1.65 -24.10 -3.84
N ALA A 143 -1.91 -23.57 -2.65
CA ALA A 143 -1.53 -24.22 -1.40
C ALA A 143 -2.46 -25.40 -1.13
N LYS A 144 -1.89 -26.60 -0.97
CA LYS A 144 -2.62 -27.80 -0.54
C LYS A 144 -2.60 -27.84 0.99
N ASN A 145 -3.74 -28.13 1.62
CA ASN A 145 -3.88 -28.26 3.08
C ASN A 145 -3.56 -27.00 3.89
N LEU A 146 -4.39 -25.97 3.71
CA LEU A 146 -4.44 -24.82 4.61
C LEU A 146 -5.36 -25.05 5.82
N SER A 147 -5.94 -26.25 5.93
CA SER A 147 -6.83 -26.65 7.02
C SER A 147 -6.10 -26.49 8.35
N GLY A 148 -6.47 -25.45 9.11
CA GLY A 148 -5.86 -25.08 10.39
C GLY A 148 -5.22 -23.68 10.41
N PHE A 149 -4.85 -23.12 9.26
CA PHE A 149 -4.23 -21.78 9.16
C PHE A 149 -5.17 -20.69 8.64
N VAL A 150 -6.29 -21.09 8.03
CA VAL A 150 -7.30 -20.17 7.48
C VAL A 150 -8.40 -19.96 8.53
N PRO A 151 -8.70 -18.70 8.92
CA PRO A 151 -9.81 -18.40 9.82
C PRO A 151 -11.12 -18.98 9.28
N LYS A 152 -12.01 -19.46 10.15
CA LYS A 152 -13.32 -20.02 9.75
C LYS A 152 -14.14 -19.03 8.90
N GLN A 153 -13.90 -17.74 9.11
CA GLN A 153 -14.51 -16.61 8.42
C GLN A 153 -14.01 -16.45 6.97
N ALA A 154 -12.80 -16.93 6.66
CA ALA A 154 -12.19 -16.90 5.33
C ALA A 154 -12.62 -18.12 4.49
N LYS A 155 -13.87 -18.55 4.62
CA LYS A 155 -14.43 -19.68 3.87
C LYS A 155 -14.48 -19.31 2.39
N GLY A 156 -13.86 -20.14 1.54
CA GLY A 156 -13.80 -19.92 0.09
C GLY A 156 -12.62 -19.05 -0.36
N SER A 157 -11.74 -18.62 0.55
CA SER A 157 -10.49 -17.97 0.18
C SER A 157 -9.56 -18.95 -0.54
N ALA A 158 -8.99 -18.52 -1.66
CA ALA A 158 -7.84 -19.20 -2.25
C ALA A 158 -6.58 -18.84 -1.47
N ALA A 159 -5.65 -19.78 -1.33
CA ALA A 159 -4.30 -19.42 -0.93
C ALA A 159 -3.26 -20.15 -1.76
N TYR A 160 -2.08 -19.56 -1.76
CA TYR A 160 -0.98 -19.91 -2.64
C TYR A 160 0.32 -19.91 -1.86
N LEU A 161 1.22 -20.79 -2.25
CA LEU A 161 2.63 -20.70 -1.90
C LEU A 161 3.34 -20.05 -3.07
N ALA A 162 4.09 -18.99 -2.78
CA ALA A 162 4.89 -18.29 -3.77
C ALA A 162 6.37 -18.51 -3.50
N THR A 163 7.19 -18.53 -4.56
CA THR A 163 8.65 -18.43 -4.45
C THR A 163 9.13 -17.31 -5.36
N LEU A 164 9.72 -16.28 -4.77
CA LEU A 164 10.27 -15.12 -5.48
C LEU A 164 11.80 -15.25 -5.57
N LYS A 165 12.32 -15.28 -6.79
CA LYS A 165 13.75 -15.13 -7.09
C LYS A 165 14.06 -13.66 -7.29
N TRP A 166 14.88 -13.08 -6.42
CA TRP A 166 15.16 -11.65 -6.42
C TRP A 166 16.54 -11.34 -5.81
N ILE A 167 16.89 -10.06 -5.70
CA ILE A 167 18.07 -9.59 -4.98
C ILE A 167 17.61 -8.92 -3.68
N GLU A 168 18.06 -9.44 -2.53
CA GLU A 168 17.67 -8.90 -1.22
C GLU A 168 18.37 -7.54 -0.98
N PRO A 169 17.63 -6.43 -0.75
CA PRO A 169 18.19 -5.11 -0.84
C PRO A 169 18.53 -4.49 0.54
N PHE A 170 18.08 -5.03 1.65
CA PHE A 170 18.27 -4.42 2.96
C PHE A 170 19.64 -4.75 3.54
N ALA A 171 20.03 -6.03 3.56
CA ALA A 171 21.23 -6.46 4.26
C ALA A 171 22.35 -6.90 3.31
N THR A 172 22.05 -7.80 2.38
CA THR A 172 23.04 -8.61 1.66
C THR A 172 23.34 -8.09 0.26
N GLY A 173 22.35 -7.61 -0.48
CA GLY A 173 22.50 -7.29 -1.91
C GLY A 173 22.76 -8.50 -2.78
N LYS A 174 22.43 -9.70 -2.30
CA LYS A 174 22.71 -10.96 -2.97
C LYS A 174 21.43 -11.60 -3.51
N PRO A 175 21.54 -12.48 -4.52
CA PRO A 175 20.43 -13.33 -4.91
C PRO A 175 19.89 -14.15 -3.75
N GLN A 176 18.57 -14.20 -3.62
CA GLN A 176 17.84 -14.96 -2.63
C GLN A 176 16.52 -15.48 -3.24
N ASP A 177 16.10 -16.65 -2.78
CA ASP A 177 14.73 -17.13 -2.95
C ASP A 177 13.94 -16.78 -1.68
N LEU A 178 12.80 -16.11 -1.84
CA LEU A 178 11.81 -15.82 -0.81
C LEU A 178 10.61 -16.76 -0.96
#